data_AF-A0A959USM5-F1
#
_entry.id   AF-A0A959USM5-F1
#
_cell.length_a   1.000
_cell.length_b   1.000
_cell.length_c   1.000
_cell.angle_alpha   90.00
_cell.angle_beta   90.00
_cell.angle_gamma   90.00
#
_symmetry.space_group_name_H-M   'P 1'
#
loop_
_entity.id
_entity.type
_entity.pdbx_description
1 polymer ?
#
loop_
_entity_poly.entity_id
_entity_poly.type
_entity_poly.pdbx_seq_one_letter_code
_entity_poly.pdbx_strand_id
1 'polypeptide(L)'
;AISGTKAIRMLGLDGKYAQLSVENLPFIRGLSAVYGLTLLPGTWINAINVSKGVGTAVNGPNAMTGQVDLCLLPPDAEVPLFVNLYANGFGRTEANVHVSNPAGKHADNLLLLHGNWFQNEMDQNSDGFLDMPRSRRINVMDRWIHRKGDHTAQLGVRYVNDERRGGQTAGLLSDIAGPGQTGDPVYGVDITNELVDVI
;
A
#
# COMPACT_ATOMS: atom_id res chain seq x y z
N ALA A 1 4.05 -17.15 -4.04
CA ALA A 1 2.73 -16.46 -4.10
C ALA A 1 2.77 -15.46 -5.25
N ILE A 2 2.13 -15.80 -6.37
CA ILE A 2 2.41 -15.22 -7.71
C ILE A 2 2.26 -13.68 -7.77
N SER A 3 1.35 -13.08 -6.98
CA SER A 3 1.09 -11.63 -6.99
C SER A 3 1.62 -10.86 -5.77
N GLY A 4 2.13 -11.55 -4.75
CA GLY A 4 2.57 -10.92 -3.49
C GLY A 4 1.49 -10.11 -2.76
N THR A 5 0.20 -10.42 -2.96
CA THR A 5 -0.92 -9.75 -2.29
C THR A 5 -0.96 -10.04 -0.80
N LYS A 6 -1.31 -9.04 0.01
CA LYS A 6 -1.58 -9.21 1.44
C LYS A 6 -3.09 -9.18 1.67
N ALA A 7 -3.63 -10.28 2.18
CA ALA A 7 -5.05 -10.39 2.53
C ALA A 7 -5.24 -10.37 4.06
N ILE A 8 -6.31 -9.72 4.51
CA ILE A 8 -6.77 -9.76 5.91
C ILE A 8 -7.87 -10.81 6.02
N ARG A 9 -7.94 -11.50 7.16
CA ARG A 9 -9.03 -12.42 7.52
C ARG A 9 -9.62 -11.99 8.85
N MET A 10 -10.95 -11.93 8.96
CA MET A 10 -11.65 -11.53 10.18
C MET A 10 -12.71 -12.57 10.53
N LEU A 11 -12.71 -13.04 11.77
CA LEU A 11 -13.63 -14.09 12.25
C LEU A 11 -13.68 -15.34 11.33
N GLY A 12 -12.56 -15.69 10.71
CA GLY A 12 -12.48 -16.85 9.81
C GLY A 12 -13.01 -16.60 8.40
N LEU A 13 -13.39 -15.37 8.04
CA LEU A 13 -13.84 -15.01 6.69
C LEU A 13 -12.85 -14.06 6.02
N ASP A 14 -12.75 -14.18 4.69
CA ASP A 14 -11.85 -13.38 3.87
C ASP A 14 -12.14 -11.88 3.97
N GLY A 15 -11.12 -11.06 3.74
CA GLY A 15 -11.20 -9.60 3.81
C GLY A 15 -12.25 -8.96 2.90
N LYS A 16 -12.76 -9.68 1.88
CA LYS A 16 -13.94 -9.23 1.10
C LYS A 16 -15.22 -9.08 1.93
N TYR A 17 -15.28 -9.72 3.10
CA TYR A 17 -16.40 -9.67 4.04
C TYR A 17 -16.15 -8.75 5.24
N ALA A 18 -14.97 -8.13 5.29
CA ALA A 18 -14.62 -7.10 6.26
C ALA A 18 -14.58 -5.75 5.53
N GLN A 19 -15.16 -4.72 6.14
CA GLN A 19 -15.10 -3.39 5.55
C GLN A 19 -13.80 -2.70 5.98
N LEU A 20 -13.09 -2.13 5.01
CA LEU A 20 -11.90 -1.32 5.25
C LEU A 20 -12.22 0.15 4.99
N SER A 21 -11.92 0.99 5.97
CA SER A 21 -12.02 2.44 5.87
C SER A 21 -10.70 3.11 6.28
N VAL A 22 -10.52 4.33 5.79
CA VAL A 22 -9.48 5.25 6.25
C VAL A 22 -10.21 6.48 6.76
N GLU A 23 -10.04 6.80 8.04
CA GLU A 23 -10.71 7.93 8.69
C GLU A 23 -12.23 7.95 8.48
N ASN A 24 -12.86 6.77 8.59
CA ASN A 24 -14.27 6.49 8.30
C ASN A 24 -14.72 6.71 6.84
N LEU A 25 -13.79 7.04 5.93
CA LEU A 25 -14.06 7.07 4.49
C LEU A 25 -13.85 5.67 3.89
N PRO A 26 -14.78 5.17 3.05
CA PRO A 26 -14.59 3.90 2.35
C PRO A 26 -13.35 3.96 1.46
N PHE A 27 -12.36 3.12 1.75
CA PHE A 27 -11.02 3.31 1.20
C PHE A 27 -10.84 2.68 -0.18
N ILE A 28 -11.04 1.37 -0.32
CA ILE A 28 -10.83 0.68 -1.60
C ILE A 28 -11.93 -0.37 -1.82
N ARG A 29 -12.51 -0.36 -3.03
CA ARG A 29 -13.60 -1.25 -3.47
C ARG A 29 -13.23 -1.96 -4.77
N GLY A 30 -13.95 -3.04 -5.08
CA GLY A 30 -13.83 -3.73 -6.37
C GLY A 30 -12.51 -4.48 -6.57
N LEU A 31 -12.01 -4.51 -7.80
CA LEU A 31 -10.82 -5.27 -8.21
C LEU A 31 -9.55 -4.87 -7.45
N SER A 32 -9.46 -3.62 -6.98
CA SER A 32 -8.32 -3.11 -6.24
C SER A 32 -8.33 -3.48 -4.75
N ALA A 33 -9.44 -4.03 -4.21
CA ALA A 33 -9.57 -4.34 -2.79
C ALA A 33 -8.50 -5.34 -2.28
N VAL A 34 -8.03 -6.22 -3.16
CA VAL A 34 -7.00 -7.23 -2.83
C VAL A 34 -5.61 -6.60 -2.67
N TYR A 35 -5.35 -5.49 -3.35
CA TYR A 35 -4.07 -4.76 -3.29
C TYR A 35 -4.15 -3.52 -2.39
N GLY A 36 -5.36 -3.07 -2.06
CA GLY A 36 -5.57 -1.76 -1.48
C GLY A 36 -4.85 -1.51 -0.15
N LEU A 37 -4.81 -2.51 0.72
CA LEU A 37 -4.06 -2.45 1.98
C LEU A 37 -2.55 -2.30 1.77
N THR A 38 -2.03 -2.84 0.67
CA THR A 38 -0.61 -2.68 0.36
C THR A 38 -0.28 -1.27 -0.14
N LEU A 39 -1.26 -0.47 -0.57
CA LEU A 39 -1.06 0.88 -1.08
C LEU A 39 -0.91 1.94 0.04
N LEU A 40 -1.19 1.59 1.30
CA LEU A 40 -0.89 2.44 2.45
C LEU A 40 0.40 1.99 3.14
N PRO A 41 1.45 2.82 3.15
CA PRO A 41 2.63 2.62 3.98
C PRO A 41 2.25 2.53 5.46
N GLY A 42 2.83 1.55 6.16
CA GLY A 42 2.56 1.36 7.59
C GLY A 42 3.01 2.55 8.45
N THR A 43 4.03 3.29 8.02
CA THR A 43 4.51 4.48 8.74
C THR A 43 3.51 5.63 8.72
N TRP A 44 2.54 5.64 7.80
CA TRP A 44 1.53 6.70 7.71
C TRP A 44 0.36 6.47 8.67
N ILE A 45 0.28 5.29 9.28
CA ILE A 45 -0.84 4.88 10.13
C ILE A 45 -0.51 5.25 11.58
N ASN A 46 -1.34 6.11 12.17
CA ASN A 46 -1.28 6.45 13.59
C ASN A 46 -1.97 5.38 14.46
N ALA A 47 -3.14 4.92 14.04
CA ALA A 47 -3.91 3.92 14.77
C ALA A 47 -4.73 3.03 13.83
N ILE A 48 -5.04 1.81 14.29
CA ILE A 48 -5.91 0.86 13.62
C ILE A 48 -7.05 0.52 14.57
N ASN A 49 -8.26 0.92 14.20
CA ASN A 49 -9.48 0.61 14.95
C ASN A 49 -10.11 -0.64 14.35
N VAL A 50 -10.40 -1.62 15.19
CA VAL A 50 -10.99 -2.90 14.76
C VAL A 50 -12.29 -3.14 15.50
N SER A 51 -13.39 -3.21 14.76
CA SER A 51 -14.70 -3.61 15.26
C SER A 51 -15.04 -5.01 14.74
N LYS A 52 -15.40 -5.94 15.63
CA LYS A 52 -15.74 -7.32 15.28
C LYS A 52 -17.26 -7.51 15.34
N GLY A 53 -17.82 -8.19 14.34
CA GLY A 53 -19.25 -8.48 14.25
C GLY A 53 -19.96 -7.70 13.14
N VAL A 54 -21.28 -7.88 13.04
CA VAL A 54 -22.07 -7.26 11.97
C VAL A 54 -21.99 -5.73 12.09
N GLY A 55 -21.66 -5.06 10.98
CA GLY A 55 -21.50 -3.62 10.90
C GLY A 55 -22.68 -2.85 11.52
N THR A 56 -22.36 -1.73 12.18
CA THR A 56 -23.35 -0.80 12.72
C THR A 56 -24.19 -0.20 11.59
N ALA A 57 -25.43 0.20 11.87
CA ALA A 57 -26.32 0.85 10.88
C ALA A 57 -25.68 2.09 10.20
N VAL A 58 -24.70 2.71 10.88
CA VAL A 58 -23.98 3.91 10.43
C VAL A 58 -22.99 3.63 9.29
N ASN A 59 -22.33 2.47 9.30
CA ASN A 59 -21.20 2.19 8.40
C ASN A 59 -21.57 1.34 7.16
N GLY A 60 -22.83 0.91 7.07
CA GLY A 60 -23.42 0.24 5.90
C GLY A 60 -23.39 -1.30 5.95
N PRO A 61 -24.05 -1.97 4.97
CA PRO A 61 -24.32 -3.41 5.02
C PRO A 61 -23.11 -4.30 4.67
N ASN A 62 -21.97 -3.72 4.27
CA ASN A 62 -20.86 -4.44 3.65
C ASN A 62 -19.93 -5.15 4.66
N ALA A 63 -20.11 -4.92 5.96
CA ALA A 63 -19.28 -5.46 7.03
C ALA A 63 -19.94 -6.67 7.72
N MET A 64 -20.00 -7.81 7.04
CA MET A 64 -20.60 -9.02 7.63
C MET A 64 -19.77 -9.58 8.79
N THR A 65 -18.46 -9.39 8.77
CA THR A 65 -17.53 -9.92 9.79
C THR A 65 -16.96 -8.88 10.74
N GLY A 66 -17.06 -7.61 10.35
CA GLY A 66 -16.51 -6.49 11.10
C GLY A 66 -15.87 -5.44 10.19
N GLN A 67 -15.26 -4.47 10.83
CA GLN A 67 -14.72 -3.27 10.21
C GLN A 67 -13.32 -2.99 10.72
N VAL A 68 -12.45 -2.56 9.82
CA VAL A 68 -11.12 -2.06 10.13
C VAL A 68 -11.06 -0.63 9.64
N ASP A 69 -10.84 0.30 10.55
CA ASP A 69 -10.66 1.72 10.24
C ASP A 69 -9.21 2.12 10.53
N LEU A 70 -8.57 2.73 9.53
CA LEU A 70 -7.19 3.20 9.62
C LEU A 70 -7.20 4.69 9.89
N CYS A 71 -6.60 5.11 11.00
CA CYS A 71 -6.38 6.51 11.31
C CYS A 71 -4.97 6.91 10.84
N LEU A 72 -4.89 7.93 9.99
CA LEU A 72 -3.61 8.41 9.47
C LEU A 72 -2.95 9.39 10.46
N LEU A 73 -1.65 9.61 10.31
CA LEU A 73 -0.88 10.59 11.08
C LEU A 73 -1.47 12.00 10.94
N PRO A 74 -1.95 12.63 12.03
CA PRO A 74 -2.54 13.96 11.94
C PRO A 74 -1.43 15.01 11.71
N PRO A 75 -1.67 16.04 10.88
CA PRO A 75 -0.61 17.02 10.56
C PRO A 75 -0.07 17.80 11.77
N ASP A 76 -0.87 17.95 12.82
CA ASP A 76 -0.53 18.71 14.04
C ASP A 76 0.26 17.93 15.09
N ALA A 77 0.39 16.60 14.96
CA ALA A 77 1.09 15.78 15.97
C ALA A 77 2.43 15.21 15.49
N GLU A 78 2.77 15.37 14.21
CA GLU A 78 3.98 14.77 13.65
C GLU A 78 5.23 15.62 13.94
N VAL A 79 6.37 14.94 14.13
CA VAL A 79 7.67 15.60 14.23
C VAL A 79 7.99 16.38 12.94
N PRO A 80 8.77 17.48 13.00
CA PRO A 80 9.03 18.31 11.81
C PRO A 80 9.62 17.53 10.63
N LEU A 81 10.45 16.53 10.92
CA LEU A 81 11.03 15.64 9.93
C LEU A 81 11.17 14.23 10.51
N PHE A 82 10.60 13.25 9.83
CA PHE A 82 10.80 11.83 10.07
C PHE A 82 11.41 11.20 8.83
N VAL A 83 12.47 10.40 9.02
CA VAL A 83 13.10 9.64 7.93
C VAL A 83 13.36 8.22 8.42
N ASN A 84 12.90 7.24 7.66
CA ASN A 84 13.15 5.82 7.91
C ASN A 84 13.60 5.13 6.62
N LEU A 85 14.81 4.58 6.65
CA LEU A 85 15.42 3.83 5.56
C LEU A 85 15.58 2.38 5.97
N TYR A 86 15.19 1.46 5.11
CA TYR A 86 15.27 0.03 5.33
C TYR A 86 15.94 -0.65 4.14
N ALA A 87 16.78 -1.64 4.42
CA ALA A 87 17.36 -2.54 3.43
C ALA A 87 17.46 -3.94 4.03
N ASN A 88 17.37 -4.97 3.20
CA ASN A 88 17.55 -6.37 3.65
C ASN A 88 18.52 -7.16 2.76
N GLY A 89 18.92 -8.34 3.23
CA GLY A 89 19.88 -9.21 2.53
C GLY A 89 19.40 -9.75 1.19
N PHE A 90 18.09 -9.66 0.90
CA PHE A 90 17.52 -10.02 -0.39
C PHE A 90 17.54 -8.84 -1.39
N GLY A 91 18.03 -7.66 -0.99
CA GLY A 91 18.09 -6.46 -1.84
C GLY A 91 16.79 -5.68 -1.93
N ARG A 92 15.84 -5.90 -1.02
CA ARG A 92 14.69 -5.01 -0.86
C ARG A 92 15.13 -3.76 -0.13
N THR A 93 14.81 -2.60 -0.67
CA THR A 93 15.04 -1.29 -0.07
C THR A 93 13.75 -0.51 0.05
N GLU A 94 13.58 0.20 1.15
CA GLU A 94 12.40 1.03 1.41
C GLU A 94 12.81 2.34 2.06
N ALA A 95 12.18 3.44 1.65
CA ALA A 95 12.42 4.78 2.18
C ALA A 95 11.09 5.42 2.54
N ASN A 96 10.98 5.95 3.74
CA ASN A 96 9.83 6.67 4.25
C ASN A 96 10.29 8.04 4.74
N VAL A 97 9.64 9.11 4.30
CA VAL A 97 9.93 10.48 4.72
C VAL A 97 8.63 11.17 5.05
N HIS A 98 8.52 11.74 6.24
CA HIS A 98 7.41 12.61 6.63
C HIS A 98 7.96 13.99 6.93
N VAL A 99 7.31 15.01 6.39
CA VAL A 99 7.67 16.42 6.60
C VAL A 99 6.44 17.11 7.15
N SER A 100 6.50 17.52 8.41
CA SER A 100 5.46 18.35 9.04
C SER A 100 5.89 19.81 8.99
N ASN A 101 4.99 20.65 8.49
CA ASN A 101 5.21 22.08 8.38
C ASN A 101 4.00 22.85 8.95
N PRO A 102 4.16 23.60 10.06
CA PRO A 102 3.13 24.51 10.53
C PRO A 102 3.00 25.68 9.55
N ALA A 103 2.03 25.59 8.64
CA ALA A 103 1.71 26.59 7.63
C ALA A 103 0.95 27.80 8.22
N GLY A 104 1.38 28.31 9.38
CA GLY A 104 0.81 29.47 10.06
C GLY A 104 0.31 29.17 11.48
N LYS A 105 -0.52 30.06 12.03
CA LYS A 105 -1.04 29.94 13.42
C LYS A 105 -2.20 28.95 13.58
N HIS A 106 -2.84 28.60 12.47
CA HIS A 106 -4.10 27.85 12.43
C HIS A 106 -4.09 26.77 11.34
N ALA A 107 -2.96 26.55 10.67
CA ALA A 107 -2.86 25.61 9.59
C ALA A 107 -1.58 24.81 9.71
N ASP A 108 -1.70 23.49 9.56
CA ASP A 108 -0.59 22.55 9.58
C ASP A 108 -0.65 21.71 8.30
N ASN A 109 0.53 21.40 7.79
CA ASN A 109 0.72 20.58 6.60
C ASN A 109 1.58 19.37 6.95
N LEU A 110 1.24 18.23 6.35
CA LEU A 110 2.02 17.01 6.47
C LEU A 110 2.16 16.35 5.11
N LEU A 111 3.39 16.36 4.60
CA LEU A 111 3.79 15.66 3.39
C LEU A 111 4.39 14.31 3.75
N LEU A 112 3.81 13.25 3.19
CA LEU A 112 4.20 11.86 3.41
C LEU A 112 4.70 11.27 2.09
N LEU A 113 5.94 10.78 2.10
CA LEU A 113 6.59 10.16 0.97
C LEU A 113 7.00 8.73 1.34
N HIS A 114 6.76 7.80 0.43
CA HIS A 114 7.19 6.42 0.57
C HIS A 114 7.67 5.87 -0.77
N GLY A 115 8.78 5.15 -0.74
CA GLY A 115 9.30 4.41 -1.87
C GLY A 115 9.72 3.01 -1.46
N ASN A 116 9.43 2.01 -2.30
CA ASN A 116 9.86 0.63 -2.11
C ASN A 116 10.40 0.09 -3.45
N TRP A 117 11.57 -0.52 -3.39
CA TRP A 117 12.22 -1.16 -4.54
C TRP A 117 12.69 -2.56 -4.16
N PHE A 118 12.29 -3.53 -4.98
CA PHE A 118 12.75 -4.91 -4.92
C PHE A 118 12.87 -5.42 -6.36
N GLN A 119 14.08 -5.52 -6.88
CA GLN A 119 14.33 -5.86 -8.29
C GLN A 119 15.14 -7.16 -8.46
N ASN A 120 15.46 -7.83 -7.36
CA ASN A 120 16.21 -9.06 -7.39
C ASN A 120 15.32 -10.22 -7.80
N GLU A 121 15.85 -11.07 -8.66
CA GLU A 121 15.22 -12.32 -9.05
C GLU A 121 15.60 -13.38 -8.02
N MET A 122 14.59 -13.98 -7.41
CA MET A 122 14.77 -15.04 -6.42
C MET A 122 14.04 -16.28 -6.90
N ASP A 123 14.78 -17.36 -7.03
CA ASP A 123 14.33 -18.69 -7.38
C ASP A 123 15.14 -19.67 -6.51
N GLN A 124 14.66 -19.91 -5.29
CA GLN A 124 15.34 -20.76 -4.31
C GLN A 124 15.11 -22.25 -4.55
N ASN A 125 14.02 -22.60 -5.24
CA ASN A 125 13.68 -23.98 -5.59
C ASN A 125 14.15 -24.38 -7.00
N SER A 126 14.73 -23.45 -7.76
CA SER A 126 15.29 -23.65 -9.10
C SER A 126 14.27 -24.21 -10.10
N ASP A 127 13.01 -23.79 -9.98
CA ASP A 127 11.93 -24.23 -10.88
C ASP A 127 11.75 -23.31 -12.10
N GLY A 128 12.55 -22.24 -12.19
CA GLY A 128 12.49 -21.29 -13.28
C GLY A 128 11.42 -20.20 -13.10
N PHE A 129 10.81 -20.10 -11.92
CA PHE A 129 9.85 -19.05 -11.57
C PHE A 129 10.32 -18.17 -10.42
N LEU A 130 9.87 -16.93 -10.41
CA LEU A 130 10.11 -16.00 -9.32
C LEU A 130 9.30 -16.39 -8.08
N ASP A 131 10.01 -16.70 -6.99
CA ASP A 131 9.41 -16.94 -5.67
C ASP A 131 8.69 -15.69 -5.13
N MET A 132 9.28 -14.52 -5.41
CA MET A 132 8.74 -13.21 -5.08
C MET A 132 8.73 -12.31 -6.31
N PRO A 133 7.61 -11.62 -6.59
CA PRO A 133 7.56 -10.67 -7.69
C PRO A 133 8.50 -9.49 -7.42
N ARG A 134 9.16 -9.02 -8.47
CA ARG A 134 9.85 -7.72 -8.45
C ARG A 134 8.82 -6.64 -8.24
N SER A 135 9.11 -5.67 -7.38
CA SER A 135 8.19 -4.58 -7.06
C SER A 135 8.89 -3.24 -7.08
N ARG A 136 8.21 -2.24 -7.63
CA ARG A 136 8.57 -0.83 -7.51
C ARG A 136 7.33 -0.06 -7.12
N ARG A 137 7.40 0.70 -6.04
CA ARG A 137 6.27 1.48 -5.57
C ARG A 137 6.68 2.85 -5.09
N ILE A 138 5.87 3.84 -5.43
CA ILE A 138 5.97 5.20 -4.94
C ILE A 138 4.58 5.60 -4.42
N ASN A 139 4.53 6.13 -3.21
CA ASN A 139 3.34 6.77 -2.66
C ASN A 139 3.69 8.18 -2.20
N VAL A 140 2.80 9.12 -2.51
CA VAL A 140 2.87 10.51 -2.07
C VAL A 140 1.52 10.89 -1.51
N MET A 141 1.48 11.46 -0.31
CA MET A 141 0.28 12.03 0.25
C MET A 141 0.61 13.39 0.86
N ASP A 142 -0.17 14.40 0.50
CA ASP A 142 -0.10 15.73 1.08
C ASP A 142 -1.38 16.00 1.85
N ARG A 143 -1.25 16.39 3.12
CA ARG A 143 -2.37 16.62 4.03
C ARG A 143 -2.31 18.03 4.59
N TRP A 144 -3.45 18.69 4.62
CA TRP A 144 -3.64 19.99 5.23
C TRP A 144 -4.75 19.93 6.25
N ILE A 145 -4.52 20.62 7.36
CA ILE A 145 -5.55 20.85 8.38
C ILE A 145 -5.58 22.33 8.70
N HIS A 146 -6.78 22.88 8.82
CA HIS A 146 -7.02 24.24 9.28
C HIS A 146 -7.94 24.22 10.49
N ARG A 147 -7.49 24.76 11.62
CA ARG A 147 -8.25 24.83 12.86
C ARG A 147 -8.33 26.26 13.38
N LYS A 148 -9.56 26.79 13.48
CA LYS A 148 -9.82 28.12 14.02
C LYS A 148 -11.05 28.09 14.93
N GLY A 149 -10.83 28.22 16.23
CA GLY A 149 -11.88 28.09 17.23
C GLY A 149 -12.52 26.70 17.14
N ASP A 150 -13.85 26.66 16.99
CA ASP A 150 -14.63 25.42 16.90
C ASP A 150 -14.74 24.85 15.47
N HIS A 151 -14.07 25.47 14.50
CA HIS A 151 -14.08 25.04 13.09
C HIS A 151 -12.79 24.31 12.71
N THR A 152 -12.94 23.10 12.16
CA THR A 152 -11.85 22.31 11.60
C THR A 152 -12.17 21.96 10.15
N ALA A 153 -11.22 22.19 9.26
CA ALA A 153 -11.26 21.73 7.87
C ALA A 153 -10.02 20.87 7.59
N GLN A 154 -10.19 19.81 6.81
CA GLN A 154 -9.11 18.91 6.40
C GLN A 154 -9.18 18.71 4.89
N LEU A 155 -8.03 18.56 4.27
CA LEU A 155 -7.88 18.22 2.86
C LEU A 155 -6.67 17.30 2.72
N GLY A 156 -6.81 16.22 1.98
CA GLY A 156 -5.70 15.35 1.62
C GLY A 156 -5.71 15.04 0.13
N VAL A 157 -4.55 15.06 -0.49
CA VAL A 157 -4.34 14.61 -1.86
C VAL A 157 -3.34 13.46 -1.83
N ARG A 158 -3.66 12.38 -2.53
CA ARG A 158 -2.78 11.21 -2.60
C ARG A 158 -2.55 10.75 -4.02
N TYR A 159 -1.32 10.36 -4.29
CA TYR A 159 -0.89 9.63 -5.47
C TYR A 159 -0.19 8.32 -5.11
N VAL A 160 -0.52 7.25 -5.82
CA VAL A 160 0.10 5.93 -5.69
C VAL A 160 0.41 5.37 -7.06
N ASN A 161 1.63 4.86 -7.22
CA ASN A 161 2.06 4.06 -8.36
C ASN A 161 2.74 2.79 -7.84
N ASP A 162 2.17 1.62 -8.11
CA ASP A 162 2.67 0.29 -7.70
C ASP A 162 2.81 -0.59 -8.94
N GLU A 163 4.03 -0.97 -9.28
CA GLU A 163 4.36 -1.90 -10.34
C GLU A 163 4.90 -3.19 -9.73
N ARG A 164 4.35 -4.34 -10.15
CA ARG A 164 4.84 -5.66 -9.78
C ARG A 164 4.97 -6.54 -11.00
N ARG A 165 6.10 -7.25 -11.10
CA ARG A 165 6.38 -8.19 -12.16
C ARG A 165 6.77 -9.53 -11.56
N GLY A 166 5.94 -10.53 -11.77
CA GLY A 166 6.21 -11.92 -11.44
C GLY A 166 6.21 -12.78 -12.70
N GLY A 167 6.52 -14.06 -12.55
CA GLY A 167 6.57 -14.99 -13.68
C GLY A 167 7.88 -15.73 -13.74
N GLN A 168 8.28 -16.13 -14.93
CA GLN A 168 9.49 -16.92 -15.16
C GLN A 168 10.78 -16.10 -15.04
N THR A 169 11.83 -16.72 -14.52
CA THR A 169 13.19 -16.18 -14.55
C THR A 169 13.77 -16.37 -15.95
N ALA A 170 14.72 -15.49 -16.33
CA ALA A 170 15.37 -15.59 -17.64
C ALA A 170 16.18 -16.90 -17.83
N GLY A 171 16.53 -17.60 -16.74
CA GLY A 171 17.28 -18.86 -16.76
C GLY A 171 16.52 -20.04 -17.37
N LEU A 172 15.18 -20.08 -17.23
CA LEU A 172 14.38 -21.13 -17.85
C LEU A 172 14.32 -20.97 -19.39
N LEU A 173 14.39 -19.74 -19.90
CA LEU A 173 14.40 -19.46 -21.33
C LEU A 173 15.68 -19.96 -22.01
N SER A 174 16.83 -19.90 -21.34
CA SER A 174 18.09 -20.44 -21.88
C SER A 174 18.11 -21.96 -22.00
N ASP A 175 17.42 -22.69 -21.12
CA ASP A 175 17.39 -24.15 -21.13
C ASP A 175 16.35 -24.73 -22.11
N ILE A 176 15.27 -23.99 -22.39
CA ILE A 176 14.20 -24.42 -23.31
C ILE A 176 14.47 -23.99 -24.76
N ALA A 177 15.06 -22.81 -24.98
CA ALA A 177 15.14 -22.22 -26.32
C ALA A 177 16.41 -22.60 -27.13
N GLY A 178 17.38 -23.29 -26.50
CA GLY A 178 18.68 -23.57 -27.10
C GLY A 178 19.54 -22.29 -27.24
N PRO A 179 20.86 -22.43 -27.47
CA PRO A 179 21.75 -21.28 -27.54
C PRO A 179 21.40 -20.41 -28.76
N GLY A 180 20.82 -19.23 -28.53
CA GLY A 180 20.58 -18.21 -29.56
C GLY A 180 19.14 -17.81 -29.84
N GLN A 181 18.14 -18.35 -29.12
CA GLN A 181 16.77 -17.86 -29.20
C GLN A 181 16.38 -17.09 -27.92
N THR A 182 16.43 -15.76 -27.98
CA THR A 182 15.76 -14.88 -27.02
C THR A 182 14.26 -14.89 -27.30
N GLY A 183 13.57 -15.92 -26.85
CA GLY A 183 12.11 -15.92 -26.79
C GLY A 183 11.62 -15.05 -25.64
N ASP A 184 10.50 -14.35 -25.82
CA ASP A 184 9.82 -13.64 -24.74
C ASP A 184 9.40 -14.66 -23.63
N PRO A 185 9.44 -14.27 -22.34
CA PRO A 185 8.97 -15.14 -21.26
C PRO A 185 7.55 -15.61 -21.53
N VAL A 186 7.35 -16.93 -21.55
CA VAL A 186 6.05 -17.54 -21.90
C VAL A 186 5.00 -17.26 -20.83
N TYR A 187 5.44 -17.10 -19.57
CA TYR A 187 4.57 -16.81 -18.43
C TYR A 187 5.09 -15.61 -17.62
N GLY A 188 4.35 -14.51 -17.69
CA GLY A 188 4.57 -13.29 -16.92
C GLY A 188 3.26 -12.80 -16.29
N VAL A 189 3.37 -12.23 -15.08
CA VAL A 189 2.26 -11.54 -14.42
C VAL A 189 2.72 -10.14 -14.08
N ASP A 190 2.22 -9.18 -14.84
CA ASP A 190 2.44 -7.76 -14.61
C ASP A 190 1.21 -7.15 -13.95
N ILE A 191 1.42 -6.47 -12.84
CA ILE A 191 0.39 -5.77 -12.09
C ILE A 191 0.84 -4.32 -11.96
N THR A 192 0.07 -3.41 -12.56
CA THR A 192 0.28 -1.98 -12.45
C THR A 192 -0.95 -1.36 -11.82
N ASN A 193 -0.76 -0.68 -10.69
CA ASN A 193 -1.80 0.12 -10.05
C ASN A 193 -1.37 1.58 -10.05
N GLU A 194 -2.22 2.44 -10.60
CA GLU A 194 -2.10 3.88 -10.50
C GLU A 194 -3.38 4.42 -9.87
N LEU A 195 -3.24 5.26 -8.85
CA LEU A 195 -4.36 5.78 -8.09
C LEU A 195 -4.09 7.23 -7.66
N VAL A 196 -5.12 8.06 -7.84
CA VAL A 196 -5.16 9.47 -7.41
C VAL A 196 -6.45 9.65 -6.65
N ASP A 197 -6.35 10.05 -5.38
CA ASP A 197 -7.51 10.29 -4.53
C ASP A 197 -7.42 11.66 -3.85
N VAL A 198 -8.59 12.25 -3.59
CA VAL A 198 -8.77 13.44 -2.76
C VAL A 198 -9.70 13.07 -1.61
N ILE A 199 -9.26 13.35 -0.38
CA ILE A 199 -9.95 13.02 0.88
C ILE A 199 -10.19 14.28 1.72
#